data_AF-A0A353M289-F1
#
_entry.id   AF-A0A353M289-F1
#
_cell.length_a   1.000
_cell.length_b   1.000
_cell.length_c   1.000
_cell.angle_alpha   90.00
_cell.angle_beta   90.00
_cell.angle_gamma   90.00
#
_symmetry.space_group_name_H-M   'P 1'
#
loop_
_entity.id
_entity.type
_entity.pdbx_description
1 polymer ?
#
loop_
_entity_poly.entity_id
_entity_poly.type
_entity_poly.pdbx_seq_one_letter_code
_entity_poly.pdbx_strand_id
1 'polypeptide(L)' 'MYRFLVAIIKVIILILWGIEVEGAENIPQHKGAVVAGNHTTWFDPVAIAVAIKRPVHFMGKAELFKV' A
#
# COMPACT_ATOMS: atom_id res chain seq x y z
N MET A 1 -1.43 2.46 14.94
CA MET A 1 -1.42 3.66 14.06
C MET A 1 -1.54 3.30 12.58
N TYR A 2 -0.61 2.53 11.98
CA TYR A 2 -0.63 2.19 10.54
C TYR A 2 -1.99 1.69 10.02
N ARG A 3 -2.53 0.61 10.59
CA ARG A 3 -3.80 0.00 10.13
C ARG A 3 -4.98 0.97 10.18
N PHE A 4 -5.01 1.84 11.19
CA PHE A 4 -6.05 2.85 11.34
C PHE A 4 -5.97 3.91 10.24
N LEU A 5 -4.76 4.43 9.97
CA LEU A 5 -4.53 5.40 8.90
C LEU A 5 -4.86 4.78 7.52
N VAL A 6 -4.42 3.55 7.26
CA VAL A 6 -4.74 2.85 6.00
C VAL A 6 -6.25 2.64 5.86
N ALA A 7 -6.97 2.33 6.93
CA ALA A 7 -8.43 2.19 6.89
C ALA A 7 -9.12 3.52 6.52
N ILE A 8 -8.69 4.64 7.11
CA ILE A 8 -9.21 5.98 6.76
C ILE A 8 -8.90 6.30 5.30
N ILE A 9 -7.65 6.13 4.87
CA ILE A 9 -7.23 6.43 3.49
C ILE A 9 -7.99 5.54 2.49
N LYS A 10 -8.22 4.27 2.83
CA LYS A 10 -9.02 3.36 1.99
C LYS A 10 -10.44 3.88 1.78
N VAL A 11 -11.10 4.36 2.84
CA VAL A 11 -12.44 4.95 2.74
C VAL A 11 -12.42 6.18 1.83
N ILE A 12 -11.44 7.07 2.02
CA ILE A 12 -11.28 8.27 1.19
C ILE A 12 -11.06 7.90 -0.29
N ILE A 13 -10.18 6.94 -0.58
CA ILE A 13 -9.91 6.48 -1.95
C ILE A 13 -11.16 5.89 -2.59
N LEU A 14 -11.88 5.02 -1.87
CA LEU A 14 -13.11 4.40 -2.38
C LEU A 14 -14.19 5.42 -2.72
N ILE A 15 -14.28 6.52 -1.96
CA ILE A 15 -15.29 7.57 -2.20
C ILE A 15 -14.88 8.51 -3.34
N LEU A 16 -13.60 8.90 -3.42
CA LEU A 16 -13.16 9.95 -4.35
C LEU A 16 -12.69 9.43 -5.71
N TRP A 17 -12.02 8.27 -5.73
CA TRP A 17 -11.37 7.74 -6.95
C TRP A 17 -11.82 6.32 -7.31
N GLY A 18 -12.25 5.52 -6.34
CA GLY A 18 -12.41 4.08 -6.48
C GLY A 18 -11.06 3.35 -6.50
N ILE A 19 -11.09 2.05 -6.24
CA ILE A 19 -9.95 1.16 -6.40
C ILE A 19 -10.46 -0.26 -6.68
N GLU A 20 -9.96 -0.88 -7.73
CA GLU A 20 -10.23 -2.28 -8.06
C GLU A 20 -9.01 -3.13 -7.70
N VAL A 21 -9.24 -4.24 -7.01
CA VAL A 21 -8.17 -5.11 -6.53
C VAL A 21 -8.52 -6.55 -6.88
N GLU A 22 -7.71 -7.14 -7.74
CA GLU A 22 -7.81 -8.54 -8.14
C GLU A 22 -6.63 -9.36 -7.61
N GLY A 23 -6.84 -10.66 -7.38
CA GLY A 23 -5.76 -11.57 -6.99
C GLY A 23 -5.19 -11.34 -5.59
N ALA A 24 -5.92 -10.67 -4.69
CA ALA A 24 -5.46 -10.38 -3.33
C ALA A 24 -5.19 -11.65 -2.49
N GLU A 25 -5.81 -12.76 -2.86
CA GLU A 25 -5.61 -14.11 -2.32
C GLU A 25 -4.22 -14.69 -2.63
N ASN A 26 -3.54 -14.20 -3.66
CA ASN A 26 -2.18 -14.66 -4.01
C ASN A 26 -1.13 -14.16 -3.01
N ILE A 27 -1.48 -13.21 -2.14
CA ILE A 27 -0.55 -12.63 -1.16
C ILE A 27 -0.36 -13.61 0.01
N PRO A 28 0.88 -14.09 0.26
CA PRO A 28 1.14 -15.02 1.36
C PRO A 28 0.77 -14.41 2.71
N GLN A 29 -0.05 -15.11 3.50
CA GLN A 29 -0.50 -14.61 4.81
C GLN A 29 0.57 -14.75 5.91
N HIS A 30 1.34 -15.84 5.87
CA HIS A 30 2.27 -16.21 6.96
C HIS A 30 3.75 -16.23 6.53
N LYS A 31 4.06 -15.92 5.27
CA LYS A 31 5.44 -15.90 4.74
C LYS A 31 5.86 -14.48 4.35
N GLY A 32 7.16 -14.26 4.24
CA GLY A 32 7.71 -13.04 3.63
C GLY A 32 7.41 -13.01 2.12
N ALA A 33 7.19 -11.82 1.59
CA ALA A 33 7.01 -11.59 0.16
C ALA A 33 7.56 -10.21 -0.20
N VAL A 34 8.11 -10.09 -1.42
CA VAL A 34 8.46 -8.81 -2.02
C VAL A 34 7.33 -8.44 -2.99
N VAL A 35 6.74 -7.28 -2.78
CA VAL A 35 5.71 -6.73 -3.68
C VAL A 35 6.44 -5.80 -4.66
N ALA A 36 6.50 -6.21 -5.92
CA ALA A 36 7.07 -5.41 -6.99
C ALA A 36 5.93 -4.87 -7.86
N GLY A 37 5.70 -3.56 -7.80
CA GLY A 37 4.76 -2.85 -8.66
C GLY A 37 5.49 -1.98 -9.68
N ASN A 38 4.77 -1.54 -10.71
CA ASN A 38 5.20 -0.41 -11.52
C ASN A 38 5.24 0.86 -10.66
N HIS A 39 6.08 1.83 -11.07
CA HIS A 39 6.15 3.15 -10.41
C HIS A 39 5.74 4.24 -11.39
N THR A 40 4.47 4.64 -11.37
CA THR A 40 3.89 5.65 -12.25
C THR A 40 3.72 6.99 -11.53
N THR A 41 3.49 6.99 -10.22
CA THR A 41 3.26 8.20 -9.43
C THR A 41 3.82 8.10 -8.01
N TRP A 42 3.96 9.23 -7.34
CA TRP A 42 4.29 9.26 -5.91
C TRP A 42 3.21 8.64 -5.01
N PHE A 43 2.00 8.41 -5.54
CA PHE A 43 0.88 7.84 -4.79
C PHE A 43 0.87 6.31 -4.78
N ASP A 44 1.73 5.66 -5.57
CA ASP A 44 1.76 4.19 -5.70
C ASP A 44 1.93 3.46 -4.35
N PRO A 45 2.79 3.93 -3.41
CA PRO A 45 2.88 3.31 -2.09
C PRO A 45 1.55 3.35 -1.32
N VAL A 46 0.76 4.40 -1.48
CA VAL A 46 -0.55 4.53 -0.83
C VAL A 46 -1.55 3.54 -1.44
N ALA A 47 -1.60 3.45 -2.76
CA ALA A 47 -2.46 2.49 -3.46
C ALA A 47 -2.12 1.04 -3.06
N ILE A 48 -0.83 0.69 -3.03
CA ILE A 48 -0.35 -0.63 -2.60
C ILE A 48 -0.72 -0.90 -1.13
N ALA A 49 -0.51 0.08 -0.24
CA ALA A 49 -0.83 -0.06 1.18
C ALA A 49 -2.33 -0.31 1.42
N VAL A 50 -3.20 0.27 0.59
CA VAL A 50 -4.66 0.09 0.68
C VAL A 50 -5.13 -1.22 0.04
N ALA A 51 -4.50 -1.65 -1.05
CA ALA A 51 -4.83 -2.89 -1.74
C ALA A 51 -4.47 -4.14 -0.92
N ILE A 52 -3.36 -4.10 -0.16
CA ILE A 52 -2.83 -5.24 0.58
C ILE A 52 -3.40 -5.33 2.00
N LYS A 53 -3.99 -6.48 2.34
CA LYS A 53 -4.65 -6.73 3.65
C LYS A 53 -3.68 -6.83 4.85
N ARG A 54 -2.37 -6.83 4.63
CA ARG A 54 -1.32 -6.91 5.65
C ARG A 54 -0.39 -5.69 5.58
N PRO A 55 0.29 -5.32 6.69
CA PRO A 55 1.24 -4.22 6.68
C PRO A 55 2.32 -4.39 5.60
N VAL A 56 2.60 -3.30 4.87
CA VAL A 56 3.63 -3.23 3.84
C VAL A 56 4.72 -2.30 4.35
N HIS A 57 5.97 -2.70 4.16
CA HIS A 57 7.14 -1.86 4.45
C HIS A 57 7.77 -1.47 3.11
N PHE A 58 7.88 -0.17 2.87
CA PHE A 58 8.43 0.37 1.64
C PHE A 58 9.90 0.72 1.82
N MET A 59 10.69 0.47 0.76
CA MET A 59 12.04 0.99 0.68
C MET A 59 11.97 2.46 0.25
N GLY A 60 12.50 3.36 1.07
CA GLY A 60 12.62 4.78 0.77
C GLY A 60 14.07 5.20 0.64
N LYS A 61 14.34 6.20 -0.19
CA LYS A 61 15.66 6.83 -0.30
C LYS A 61 16.05 7.44 1.06
N ALA A 62 17.32 7.35 1.46
CA ALA A 62 17.77 7.82 2.78
C ALA A 62 17.49 9.32 3.01
N GLU A 63 17.52 10.12 1.95
CA GLU A 63 17.24 11.56 1.96
C GLU A 63 15.79 11.88 2.38
N LEU A 64 14.84 10.96 2.20
CA LEU A 64 13.46 11.14 2.68
C LEU A 64 13.36 11.15 4.21
N PHE A 65 14.38 10.61 4.90
CA PHE A 65 14.41 10.50 6.36
C PHE A 65 15.34 11.54 7.00
N LYS A 66 16.11 12.27 6.18
CA LYS A 66 16.90 13.42 6.62
C LYS A 66 16.01 14.64 6.54
N VAL A 67 15.12 14.76 7.52
CA VAL A 67 14.32 15.97 7.75
C VAL A 67 15.19 17.01 8.44
#